data_AF-A0A2U2S3D4-F1
#
_entry.id   AF-A0A2U2S3D4-F1
#
_cell.length_a   1.000
_cell.length_b   1.000
_cell.length_c   1.000
_cell.angle_alpha   90.00
_cell.angle_beta   90.00
_cell.angle_gamma   90.00
#
_symmetry.space_group_name_H-M   'P 1'
#
loop_
_entity.id
_entity.type
_entity.pdbx_description
1 polymer ?
#
loop_
_entity_poly.entity_id
_entity_poly.type
_entity_poly.pdbx_seq_one_letter_code
_entity_poly.pdbx_strand_id
1 'polypeptide(L)'
;MLNFKTYVVRLAVFVLLLLFLVVGAGLGRLVIAARPWTLEHLRLLDDAFASQPAWDITAVFTRLAGPRCEIRLDFLDLPDPLEYQFTLTLGNRAFIFTHEAPAPLGTRLSANSVTDVVILSLSDCQPAADTPLLVQTPAETLQTTFGASLAIEPLTLQWVFYNPFWPAATPIQAWRRWDGAHTGPRGERHGLHGLLSAAEKHRIPLTLYDINTPLVLSAIQAVGGTPQLDRMQANGLLFLPARRIPETSVWSLDLNQDGLVLEARQRLLNALLARLPLANASSHLLHQPILIGGDFQRTPWGTYEYADFAFTWLTARPYLKIESASVETRATSAHTSALSQPLTLLEASREMLSRAEPALANNYTWLLTVLAQASQWAEHPIPHSECTDLCILASDTLYAVFDPQGGRLVFLFAGREQVIGPTAQFFIGLSDRSQWDLSKGQAADPAQIMGAFSDPDDAFRPYQAAITENTLRFFSTDGREKTYRLTENGLQAAFSPSLESQIPLALAPQTRFQPAWTEKYQLQRQADSVRLQILDGPEVTIKINGEVRAVNSFLEALPFLTLPENPNIELSPGFFLPFPLTVVDFSASQLSIQVHP
;
A
#
# COMPACT_ATOMS: atom_id res chain seq x y z
N MET A 1 15.28 -8.94 -65.47
CA MET A 1 16.15 -10.07 -65.06
C MET A 1 17.57 -9.65 -64.66
N LEU A 2 17.95 -8.37 -64.75
CA LEU A 2 19.07 -7.81 -63.98
C LEU A 2 18.55 -7.34 -62.61
N ASN A 3 19.23 -7.73 -61.53
CA ASN A 3 19.17 -7.24 -60.12
C ASN A 3 18.86 -8.27 -59.03
N PHE A 4 18.62 -9.53 -59.36
CA PHE A 4 18.52 -10.57 -58.32
C PHE A 4 19.86 -10.79 -57.59
N LYS A 5 20.99 -10.79 -58.34
CA LYS A 5 22.34 -10.89 -57.76
C LYS A 5 22.67 -9.74 -56.80
N THR A 6 22.26 -8.52 -57.13
CA THR A 6 22.54 -7.33 -56.31
C THR A 6 21.77 -7.36 -54.98
N TYR A 7 20.54 -7.88 -54.98
CA TYR A 7 19.74 -8.05 -53.77
C TYR A 7 20.31 -9.12 -52.83
N VAL A 8 20.75 -10.27 -53.37
CA VAL A 8 21.34 -11.36 -52.56
C VAL A 8 22.62 -10.89 -51.88
N VAL A 9 23.47 -10.12 -52.56
CA VAL A 9 24.71 -9.60 -51.97
C VAL A 9 24.42 -8.57 -50.87
N ARG A 10 23.47 -7.66 -51.06
CA ARG A 10 23.09 -6.68 -50.03
C ARG A 10 22.49 -7.34 -48.78
N LEU A 11 21.64 -8.36 -48.97
CA LEU A 11 21.06 -9.12 -47.87
C LEU A 11 22.12 -9.89 -47.08
N ALA A 12 23.07 -10.52 -47.76
CA ALA A 12 24.18 -11.23 -47.12
C ALA A 12 25.06 -10.28 -46.28
N VAL A 13 25.39 -9.09 -46.80
CA VAL A 13 26.15 -8.06 -46.07
C VAL A 13 25.39 -7.57 -44.85
N PHE A 14 24.07 -7.34 -44.96
CA PHE A 14 23.25 -6.88 -43.84
C PHE A 14 23.16 -7.94 -42.73
N VAL A 15 22.95 -9.21 -43.08
CA VAL A 15 22.94 -10.32 -42.12
C VAL A 15 24.30 -10.46 -41.42
N LEU A 16 25.40 -10.30 -42.16
CA LEU A 16 26.75 -10.40 -41.59
C LEU A 16 27.06 -9.26 -40.61
N LEU A 17 26.63 -8.04 -40.91
CA LEU A 17 26.72 -6.89 -40.00
C LEU A 17 25.88 -7.08 -38.73
N LEU A 18 24.68 -7.64 -38.87
CA LEU A 18 23.79 -7.92 -37.74
C LEU A 18 24.38 -9.02 -36.84
N LEU A 19 25.00 -10.04 -37.44
CA LEU A 19 25.75 -11.07 -36.73
C LEU A 19 26.97 -10.50 -36.00
N PHE A 20 27.73 -9.58 -36.62
CA PHE A 20 28.84 -8.88 -35.98
C PHE A 20 28.38 -7.98 -34.82
N LEU A 21 27.22 -7.34 -34.93
CA LEU A 21 26.62 -6.56 -33.82
C LEU A 21 26.17 -7.46 -32.66
N VAL A 22 25.54 -8.61 -32.95
CA VAL A 22 25.11 -9.57 -31.93
C VAL A 22 26.30 -10.24 -31.26
N VAL A 23 27.32 -10.65 -32.03
CA VAL A 23 28.55 -11.27 -31.51
C VAL A 23 29.43 -10.24 -30.79
N GLY A 24 29.54 -9.02 -31.31
CA GLY A 24 30.26 -7.91 -30.67
C GLY A 24 29.60 -7.48 -29.36
N ALA A 25 28.26 -7.41 -29.32
CA ALA A 25 27.51 -7.16 -28.09
C ALA A 25 27.57 -8.33 -27.09
N GLY A 26 27.69 -9.57 -27.58
CA GLY A 26 27.87 -10.76 -26.74
C GLY A 26 29.26 -10.86 -26.12
N LEU A 27 30.32 -10.60 -26.90
CA LEU A 27 31.71 -10.65 -26.44
C LEU A 27 32.08 -9.45 -25.56
N GLY A 28 31.53 -8.25 -25.84
CA GLY A 28 31.71 -7.07 -24.99
C GLY A 28 31.03 -7.18 -23.62
N ARG A 29 30.13 -8.15 -23.42
CA ARG A 29 29.44 -8.43 -22.16
C ARG A 29 30.08 -9.53 -21.32
N LEU A 30 31.20 -10.12 -21.74
CA LEU A 30 32.07 -10.90 -20.85
C LEU A 30 32.88 -9.98 -19.93
N VAL A 31 32.25 -8.92 -19.41
CA VAL A 31 32.72 -8.28 -18.19
C VAL A 31 32.52 -9.34 -17.13
N ILE A 32 33.61 -9.98 -16.72
CA ILE A 32 33.61 -10.88 -15.56
C ILE A 32 33.09 -10.04 -14.41
N ALA A 33 31.80 -10.22 -14.08
CA ALA A 33 31.20 -9.53 -12.96
C ALA A 33 32.10 -9.78 -11.75
N ALA A 34 32.54 -8.71 -11.10
CA ALA A 34 33.36 -8.83 -9.92
C ALA A 34 32.64 -9.79 -8.96
N ARG A 35 33.36 -10.80 -8.45
CA ARG A 35 32.77 -11.72 -7.47
C ARG A 35 32.17 -10.89 -6.33
N PRO A 36 31.00 -11.25 -5.77
CA PRO A 36 30.46 -10.53 -4.63
C PRO A 36 31.42 -10.61 -3.43
N TRP A 37 31.44 -9.58 -2.60
CA TRP A 37 32.09 -9.64 -1.29
C TRP A 37 31.30 -10.57 -0.38
N THR A 38 32.00 -11.34 0.44
CA THR A 38 31.44 -12.40 1.31
C THR A 38 32.13 -12.33 2.67
N LEU A 39 31.59 -13.01 3.68
CA LEU A 39 32.22 -13.08 5.00
C LEU A 39 33.63 -13.70 4.99
N GLU A 40 33.94 -14.57 4.02
CA GLU A 40 35.30 -15.12 3.85
C GLU A 40 36.35 -14.06 3.55
N HIS A 41 35.92 -12.87 3.10
CA HIS A 41 36.79 -11.74 2.81
C HIS A 41 36.95 -10.79 3.99
N LEU A 42 36.14 -10.93 5.05
CA LEU A 42 36.14 -10.04 6.21
C LEU A 42 37.38 -10.29 7.08
N ARG A 43 38.10 -9.22 7.41
CA ARG A 43 39.34 -9.24 8.22
C ARG A 43 39.21 -8.57 9.57
N LEU A 44 38.33 -7.58 9.66
CA LEU A 44 38.12 -6.78 10.85
C LEU A 44 36.70 -6.21 10.83
N LEU A 45 36.06 -6.20 12.00
CA LEU A 45 34.92 -5.35 12.32
C LEU A 45 35.37 -4.47 13.48
N ASP A 46 35.21 -3.16 13.34
CA ASP A 46 35.55 -2.23 14.40
C ASP A 46 34.41 -2.12 15.42
N ASP A 47 34.75 -2.02 16.70
CA ASP A 47 33.81 -1.94 17.81
C ASP A 47 33.75 -0.55 18.48
N ALA A 48 34.54 0.39 17.98
CA ALA A 48 34.49 1.79 18.36
C ALA A 48 33.72 2.59 17.30
N PHE A 49 33.14 3.72 17.71
CA PHE A 49 32.66 4.71 16.76
C PHE A 49 33.48 5.98 16.95
N ALA A 50 34.04 6.49 15.85
CA ALA A 50 34.74 7.75 15.85
C ALA A 50 33.78 8.91 16.13
N SER A 51 34.29 10.02 16.66
CA SER A 51 33.50 11.24 16.83
C SER A 51 33.09 11.88 15.50
N GLN A 52 33.78 11.53 14.41
CA GLN A 52 33.47 11.96 13.05
C GLN A 52 33.11 10.73 12.19
N PRO A 53 31.81 10.53 11.86
CA PRO A 53 31.34 9.37 11.11
C PRO A 53 31.99 9.17 9.73
N ALA A 54 32.39 10.26 9.07
CA ALA A 54 33.10 10.25 7.79
C ALA A 54 34.46 9.54 7.82
N TRP A 55 35.06 9.40 9.01
CA TRP A 55 36.38 8.80 9.21
C TRP A 55 36.32 7.48 9.97
N ASP A 56 35.12 6.96 10.17
CA ASP A 56 34.81 5.76 10.95
C ASP A 56 34.68 4.55 10.02
N ILE A 57 35.65 3.64 10.07
CA ILE A 57 35.70 2.43 9.26
C ILE A 57 35.18 1.25 10.09
N THR A 58 33.94 0.87 9.80
CA THR A 58 33.22 -0.21 10.47
C THR A 58 33.71 -1.62 10.09
N ALA A 59 34.27 -1.80 8.89
CA ALA A 59 34.77 -3.10 8.45
C ALA A 59 35.91 -3.02 7.42
N VAL A 60 36.80 -4.01 7.46
CA VAL A 60 37.89 -4.19 6.48
C VAL A 60 37.78 -5.56 5.83
N PHE A 61 37.75 -5.57 4.49
CA PHE A 61 37.74 -6.78 3.68
C PHE A 61 38.95 -6.84 2.77
N THR A 62 39.43 -8.05 2.47
CA THR A 62 40.50 -8.25 1.48
C THR A 62 40.27 -9.49 0.63
N ARG A 63 40.76 -9.46 -0.62
CA ARG A 63 40.79 -10.64 -1.50
C ARG A 63 41.86 -10.54 -2.57
N LEU A 64 42.21 -11.69 -3.15
CA LEU A 64 43.03 -11.75 -4.36
C LEU A 64 42.14 -11.69 -5.61
N ALA A 65 42.57 -10.92 -6.61
CA ALA A 65 41.89 -10.69 -7.88
C ALA A 65 42.90 -10.81 -9.03
N GLY A 66 43.33 -12.04 -9.33
CA GLY A 66 44.40 -12.30 -10.29
C GLY A 66 45.75 -11.77 -9.78
N PRO A 67 46.50 -10.96 -10.54
CA PRO A 67 47.77 -10.37 -10.09
C PRO A 67 47.57 -9.17 -9.14
N ARG A 68 46.33 -8.79 -8.87
CA ARG A 68 45.97 -7.70 -7.97
C ARG A 68 45.44 -8.25 -6.66
N CYS A 69 45.47 -7.42 -5.64
CA CYS A 69 44.67 -7.60 -4.45
C CYS A 69 43.65 -6.45 -4.37
N GLU A 70 42.49 -6.74 -3.81
CA GLU A 70 41.46 -5.74 -3.54
C GLU A 70 41.25 -5.63 -2.04
N ILE A 71 41.08 -4.40 -1.57
CA ILE A 71 40.80 -4.07 -0.18
C ILE A 71 39.53 -3.22 -0.19
N ARG A 72 38.55 -3.63 0.58
CA ARG A 72 37.29 -2.91 0.72
C ARG A 72 37.19 -2.38 2.14
N LEU A 73 36.89 -1.09 2.24
CA LEU A 73 36.68 -0.35 3.48
C LEU A 73 35.23 0.07 3.52
N ASP A 74 34.61 -0.23 4.65
CA ASP A 74 33.19 -0.06 4.91
C ASP A 74 33.07 1.04 5.94
N PHE A 75 32.71 2.24 5.51
CA PHE A 75 32.56 3.41 6.39
C PHE A 75 31.20 3.39 7.09
N LEU A 76 31.10 4.10 8.21
CA LEU A 76 29.84 4.32 8.91
C LEU A 76 28.92 5.28 8.15
N ASP A 77 29.49 6.39 7.67
CA ASP A 77 28.76 7.41 6.91
C ASP A 77 29.71 8.22 6.03
N LEU A 78 29.67 8.02 4.71
CA LEU A 78 30.53 8.67 3.75
C LEU A 78 29.74 9.78 3.03
N PRO A 79 30.03 11.07 3.26
CA PRO A 79 29.19 12.16 2.78
C PRO A 79 29.18 12.29 1.25
N ASP A 80 28.19 13.03 0.72
CA ASP A 80 28.15 13.50 -0.67
C ASP A 80 28.18 15.05 -0.70
N PRO A 81 29.24 15.70 -1.22
CA PRO A 81 30.39 15.11 -1.91
C PRO A 81 31.30 14.29 -0.99
N LEU A 82 31.98 13.31 -1.58
CA LEU A 82 32.87 12.38 -0.90
C LEU A 82 34.01 13.09 -0.15
N GLU A 83 34.10 12.85 1.15
CA GLU A 83 35.17 13.33 2.02
C GLU A 83 35.84 12.16 2.73
N TYR A 84 36.93 11.65 2.14
CA TYR A 84 37.76 10.61 2.77
C TYR A 84 39.22 11.05 2.87
N GLN A 85 39.88 10.59 3.94
CA GLN A 85 41.33 10.67 4.15
C GLN A 85 41.79 9.46 4.94
N PHE A 86 42.69 8.65 4.38
CA PHE A 86 43.29 7.54 5.11
C PHE A 86 44.64 7.11 4.53
N THR A 87 45.46 6.47 5.35
CA THR A 87 46.70 5.80 4.96
C THR A 87 46.53 4.30 5.06
N LEU A 88 46.83 3.59 3.98
CA LEU A 88 46.81 2.14 3.89
C LEU A 88 48.24 1.61 3.91
N THR A 89 48.60 0.79 4.89
CA THR A 89 49.89 0.08 4.90
C THR A 89 49.67 -1.42 4.73
N LEU A 90 50.29 -2.01 3.70
CA LEU A 90 50.27 -3.45 3.44
C LEU A 90 51.70 -3.97 3.37
N GLY A 91 52.11 -4.72 4.41
CA GLY A 91 53.50 -5.08 4.63
C GLY A 91 54.38 -3.82 4.73
N ASN A 92 55.32 -3.66 3.80
CA ASN A 92 56.25 -2.52 3.77
C ASN A 92 55.81 -1.39 2.81
N ARG A 93 54.62 -1.49 2.22
CA ARG A 93 54.10 -0.49 1.26
C ARG A 93 53.04 0.36 1.95
N ALA A 94 53.19 1.69 1.88
CA ALA A 94 52.20 2.64 2.38
C ALA A 94 51.63 3.47 1.23
N PHE A 95 50.32 3.71 1.27
CA PHE A 95 49.57 4.47 0.28
C PHE A 95 48.69 5.49 1.00
N ILE A 96 48.73 6.75 0.57
CA ILE A 96 47.91 7.82 1.15
C ILE A 96 46.79 8.13 0.17
N PHE A 97 45.55 8.10 0.65
CA PHE A 97 44.36 8.41 -0.13
C PHE A 97 43.65 9.61 0.50
N THR A 98 43.37 10.61 -0.32
CA THR A 98 42.53 11.75 0.03
C THR A 98 41.54 11.99 -1.11
N HIS A 99 40.38 12.57 -0.81
CA HIS A 99 39.38 12.88 -1.85
C HIS A 99 39.85 13.96 -2.84
N GLU A 100 40.78 14.84 -2.43
CA GLU A 100 41.32 15.91 -3.26
C GLU A 100 42.49 15.48 -4.16
N ALA A 101 43.16 14.36 -3.85
CA ALA A 101 44.35 13.92 -4.56
C ALA A 101 44.06 12.75 -5.51
N PRO A 102 44.75 12.66 -6.66
CA PRO A 102 44.68 11.47 -7.51
C PRO A 102 45.18 10.24 -6.75
N ALA A 103 44.59 9.07 -7.05
CA ALA A 103 45.01 7.82 -6.46
C ALA A 103 46.51 7.54 -6.69
N PRO A 104 47.26 7.03 -5.69
CA PRO A 104 48.67 6.70 -5.83
C PRO A 104 48.98 5.77 -7.02
N LEU A 105 50.20 5.86 -7.56
CA LEU A 105 50.63 5.03 -8.69
C LEU A 105 50.50 3.53 -8.35
N GLY A 106 49.96 2.76 -9.31
CA GLY A 106 49.70 1.33 -9.14
C GLY A 106 48.46 1.01 -8.29
N THR A 107 47.66 2.03 -7.95
CA THR A 107 46.39 1.84 -7.24
C THR A 107 45.20 2.32 -8.08
N ARG A 108 44.03 1.78 -7.78
CA ARG A 108 42.74 2.31 -8.23
C ARG A 108 41.82 2.41 -7.02
N LEU A 109 41.06 3.49 -6.91
CA LEU A 109 40.08 3.71 -5.86
C LEU A 109 38.71 3.92 -6.49
N SER A 110 37.70 3.30 -5.92
CA SER A 110 36.29 3.55 -6.20
C SER A 110 35.57 3.78 -4.88
N ALA A 111 34.84 4.87 -4.75
CA ALA A 111 34.08 5.21 -3.55
C ALA A 111 32.61 5.44 -3.92
N ASN A 112 31.70 5.07 -3.03
CA ASN A 112 30.25 5.23 -3.22
C ASN A 112 29.59 5.63 -1.90
N SER A 113 29.12 6.89 -1.84
CA SER A 113 28.44 7.50 -0.68
C SER A 113 27.10 6.86 -0.35
N VAL A 114 26.39 6.24 -1.30
CA VAL A 114 25.12 5.55 -1.01
C VAL A 114 25.34 4.25 -0.23
N THR A 115 26.47 3.57 -0.47
CA THR A 115 26.82 2.31 0.20
C THR A 115 27.79 2.49 1.37
N ASP A 116 28.38 3.68 1.50
CA ASP A 116 29.53 3.98 2.35
C ASP A 116 30.71 3.01 2.14
N VAL A 117 31.00 2.67 0.88
CA VAL A 117 32.05 1.69 0.54
C VAL A 117 33.15 2.34 -0.28
N VAL A 118 34.40 2.11 0.13
CA VAL A 118 35.61 2.40 -0.64
C VAL A 118 36.29 1.09 -1.04
N ILE A 119 36.51 0.88 -2.33
CA ILE A 119 37.22 -0.28 -2.88
C ILE A 119 38.55 0.19 -3.48
N LEU A 120 39.62 -0.42 -3.00
CA LEU A 120 41.00 -0.21 -3.43
C LEU A 120 41.47 -1.44 -4.21
N SER A 121 42.08 -1.22 -5.37
CA SER A 121 42.74 -2.26 -6.16
C SER A 121 44.21 -1.94 -6.31
N LEU A 122 45.08 -2.82 -5.81
CA LEU A 122 46.53 -2.64 -5.86
C LEU A 122 47.13 -3.57 -6.92
N SER A 123 47.90 -3.01 -7.86
CA SER A 123 48.63 -3.80 -8.84
C SER A 123 49.80 -4.54 -8.21
N ASP A 124 50.13 -5.70 -8.81
CA ASP A 124 51.27 -6.54 -8.42
C ASP A 124 51.27 -6.86 -6.92
N CYS A 125 50.12 -7.34 -6.45
CA CYS A 125 49.83 -7.55 -5.04
C CYS A 125 49.48 -9.02 -4.78
N GLN A 126 50.41 -9.74 -4.15
CA GLN A 126 50.29 -11.15 -3.72
C GLN A 126 50.79 -11.30 -2.27
N PRO A 127 50.15 -10.61 -1.29
CA PRO A 127 50.57 -10.69 0.10
C PRO A 127 50.33 -12.11 0.65
N ALA A 128 51.23 -12.57 1.51
CA ALA A 128 51.00 -13.76 2.34
C ALA A 128 49.85 -13.49 3.33
N ALA A 129 49.18 -14.54 3.80
CA ALA A 129 48.02 -14.41 4.69
C ALA A 129 48.33 -13.65 6.00
N ASP A 130 49.55 -13.80 6.52
CA ASP A 130 50.05 -13.14 7.73
C ASP A 130 50.59 -11.72 7.48
N THR A 131 50.56 -11.23 6.23
CA THR A 131 51.05 -9.88 5.89
C THR A 131 50.25 -8.83 6.69
N PRO A 132 50.91 -7.97 7.49
CA PRO A 132 50.24 -6.92 8.23
C PRO A 132 49.49 -5.95 7.31
N LEU A 133 48.26 -5.61 7.71
CA LEU A 133 47.42 -4.62 7.07
C LEU A 133 47.01 -3.59 8.12
N LEU A 134 47.38 -2.33 7.87
CA LEU A 134 47.04 -1.18 8.71
C LEU A 134 46.22 -0.19 7.88
N VAL A 135 45.12 0.31 8.43
CA VAL A 135 44.36 1.42 7.87
C VAL A 135 44.29 2.52 8.92
N GLN A 136 44.77 3.71 8.58
CA GLN A 136 44.81 4.85 9.50
C GLN A 136 43.96 5.98 8.93
N THR A 137 42.93 6.40 9.65
CA THR A 137 42.18 7.63 9.37
C THR A 137 42.66 8.72 10.34
N PRO A 138 42.20 9.97 10.23
CA PRO A 138 42.48 10.97 11.26
C PRO A 138 41.88 10.62 12.63
N ALA A 139 40.86 9.75 12.68
CA ALA A 139 40.17 9.37 13.90
C ALA A 139 40.74 8.10 14.55
N GLU A 140 41.25 7.16 13.76
CA GLU A 140 41.56 5.81 14.25
C GLU A 140 42.69 5.10 13.49
N THR A 141 43.17 4.00 14.06
CA THR A 141 44.14 3.11 13.43
C THR A 141 43.69 1.67 13.61
N LEU A 142 43.27 1.07 12.50
CA LEU A 142 42.77 -0.31 12.42
C LEU A 142 43.89 -1.24 11.96
N GLN A 143 44.13 -2.31 12.71
CA GLN A 143 45.19 -3.28 12.44
C GLN A 143 44.65 -4.71 12.30
N THR A 144 45.00 -5.37 11.21
CA THR A 144 44.68 -6.78 10.94
C THR A 144 45.78 -7.42 10.07
N THR A 145 45.55 -8.62 9.54
CA THR A 145 46.40 -9.24 8.52
C THR A 145 45.61 -9.51 7.25
N PHE A 146 46.29 -9.60 6.11
CA PHE A 146 45.63 -9.77 4.83
C PHE A 146 44.76 -11.03 4.75
N GLY A 147 45.11 -12.10 5.45
CA GLY A 147 44.39 -13.38 5.48
C GLY A 147 43.73 -13.67 6.82
N ALA A 148 43.54 -12.68 7.70
CA ALA A 148 42.78 -12.85 8.93
C ALA A 148 41.39 -13.46 8.65
N SER A 149 40.90 -14.28 9.57
CA SER A 149 39.55 -14.83 9.50
C SER A 149 38.80 -14.46 10.76
N LEU A 150 37.63 -13.84 10.60
CA LEU A 150 36.74 -13.50 11.71
C LEU A 150 35.60 -14.52 11.77
N ALA A 151 35.46 -15.22 12.89
CA ALA A 151 34.33 -16.10 13.14
C ALA A 151 33.12 -15.25 13.55
N ILE A 152 32.27 -14.92 12.58
CA ILE A 152 31.04 -14.16 12.80
C ILE A 152 29.86 -14.82 12.11
N GLU A 153 28.72 -14.82 12.81
CA GLU A 153 27.42 -15.09 12.20
C GLU A 153 26.77 -13.78 11.74
N PRO A 154 26.26 -13.70 10.50
CA PRO A 154 25.55 -12.52 10.05
C PRO A 154 24.39 -12.12 10.97
N LEU A 155 24.20 -10.81 11.13
CA LEU A 155 23.00 -10.27 11.76
C LEU A 155 21.81 -10.50 10.84
N THR A 156 20.87 -11.35 11.26
CA THR A 156 19.68 -11.66 10.46
C THR A 156 18.62 -10.58 10.64
N LEU A 157 18.12 -10.03 9.53
CA LEU A 157 17.15 -8.94 9.45
C LEU A 157 15.90 -9.38 8.69
N GLN A 158 14.71 -9.01 9.19
CA GLN A 158 13.42 -9.31 8.56
C GLN A 158 12.55 -8.05 8.53
N TRP A 159 11.88 -7.78 7.40
CA TRP A 159 11.02 -6.60 7.25
C TRP A 159 9.55 -6.95 7.49
N VAL A 160 8.95 -6.27 8.45
CA VAL A 160 7.59 -6.52 8.92
C VAL A 160 6.83 -5.20 9.07
N PHE A 161 5.73 -5.06 8.33
CA PHE A 161 4.88 -3.89 8.37
C PHE A 161 3.42 -4.27 8.66
N TYR A 162 2.76 -3.48 9.50
CA TYR A 162 1.31 -3.49 9.70
C TYR A 162 0.70 -2.16 9.27
N ASN A 163 -0.63 -2.16 9.12
CA ASN A 163 -1.38 -1.00 8.65
C ASN A 163 -0.88 -0.39 7.31
N PRO A 164 -0.45 -1.19 6.30
CA PRO A 164 0.14 -0.63 5.09
C PRO A 164 -0.84 0.11 4.19
N PHE A 165 -2.14 -0.19 4.29
CA PHE A 165 -3.14 0.31 3.34
C PHE A 165 -4.49 0.68 3.98
N TRP A 166 -4.65 0.63 5.30
CA TRP A 166 -5.91 0.92 5.98
C TRP A 166 -5.95 2.32 6.62
N PRO A 167 -7.00 3.14 6.46
CA PRO A 167 -8.15 2.94 5.60
C PRO A 167 -7.82 3.24 4.14
N ALA A 168 -8.53 2.56 3.25
CA ALA A 168 -8.56 2.79 1.80
C ALA A 168 -10.00 2.59 1.28
N ALA A 169 -10.96 3.19 1.98
CA ALA A 169 -12.37 3.01 1.66
C ALA A 169 -12.83 3.88 0.49
N THR A 170 -12.22 5.06 0.31
CA THR A 170 -12.50 6.00 -0.79
C THR A 170 -11.38 5.99 -1.83
N PRO A 171 -11.63 6.42 -3.08
CA PRO A 171 -10.59 6.58 -4.08
C PRO A 171 -9.40 7.41 -3.62
N ILE A 172 -9.61 8.57 -3.00
CA ILE A 172 -8.50 9.42 -2.55
C ILE A 172 -7.70 8.76 -1.43
N GLN A 173 -8.35 8.03 -0.52
CA GLN A 173 -7.63 7.28 0.52
C GLN A 173 -6.76 6.19 -0.13
N ALA A 174 -7.33 5.37 -1.02
CA ALA A 174 -6.58 4.31 -1.70
C ALA A 174 -5.41 4.87 -2.51
N TRP A 175 -5.62 5.97 -3.23
CA TRP A 175 -4.58 6.65 -4.01
C TRP A 175 -3.40 7.10 -3.13
N ARG A 176 -3.72 7.76 -2.01
CA ARG A 176 -2.75 8.25 -1.03
C ARG A 176 -1.99 7.14 -0.31
N ARG A 177 -2.63 5.99 -0.07
CA ARG A 177 -1.97 4.82 0.51
C ARG A 177 -1.08 4.09 -0.48
N TRP A 178 -1.39 4.18 -1.78
CA TRP A 178 -0.61 3.54 -2.82
C TRP A 178 0.61 4.35 -3.19
N ASP A 179 0.44 5.62 -3.56
CA ASP A 179 1.50 6.48 -4.08
C ASP A 179 1.17 7.97 -3.87
N GLY A 180 0.97 8.33 -2.60
CA GLY A 180 0.48 9.63 -2.19
C GLY A 180 1.53 10.73 -2.18
N ALA A 181 1.12 11.97 -2.48
CA ALA A 181 1.92 13.17 -2.34
C ALA A 181 1.68 13.80 -0.97
N HIS A 182 2.76 14.17 -0.28
CA HIS A 182 2.71 14.79 1.06
C HIS A 182 1.98 13.96 2.12
N THR A 183 1.97 12.64 1.96
CA THR A 183 1.33 11.67 2.86
C THR A 183 2.30 11.05 3.85
N GLY A 184 3.61 11.29 3.68
CA GLY A 184 4.65 10.76 4.55
C GLY A 184 4.74 11.48 5.89
N PRO A 185 5.39 10.88 6.91
CA PRO A 185 5.56 11.49 8.23
C PRO A 185 6.27 12.86 8.22
N ARG A 186 7.00 13.19 7.16
CA ARG A 186 7.72 14.45 6.98
C ARG A 186 7.19 15.27 5.79
N GLY A 187 5.99 14.96 5.31
CA GLY A 187 5.35 15.64 4.19
C GLY A 187 5.96 15.28 2.82
N GLU A 188 6.67 14.18 2.74
CA GLU A 188 7.19 13.61 1.50
C GLU A 188 6.14 12.76 0.76
N ARG A 189 6.48 12.35 -0.47
CA ARG A 189 5.70 11.37 -1.22
C ARG A 189 5.87 9.99 -0.58
N HIS A 190 4.75 9.35 -0.23
CA HIS A 190 4.75 8.14 0.58
C HIS A 190 3.59 7.23 0.18
N GLY A 191 3.90 5.94 0.02
CA GLY A 191 2.87 4.94 -0.25
C GLY A 191 3.46 3.54 -0.38
N LEU A 192 2.57 2.54 -0.36
CA LEU A 192 2.95 1.14 -0.44
C LEU A 192 3.75 0.83 -1.72
N HIS A 193 3.42 1.49 -2.83
CA HIS A 193 4.14 1.34 -4.11
C HIS A 193 5.64 1.61 -3.97
N GLY A 194 6.03 2.63 -3.21
CA GLY A 194 7.44 3.00 -3.01
C GLY A 194 8.21 1.91 -2.29
N LEU A 195 7.67 1.41 -1.17
CA LEU A 195 8.25 0.30 -0.41
C LEU A 195 8.38 -0.97 -1.26
N LEU A 196 7.30 -1.37 -1.95
CA LEU A 196 7.29 -2.56 -2.80
C LEU A 196 8.32 -2.47 -3.93
N SER A 197 8.42 -1.31 -4.58
CA SER A 197 9.34 -1.09 -5.69
C SER A 197 10.80 -1.15 -5.24
N ALA A 198 11.13 -0.51 -4.10
CA ALA A 198 12.46 -0.59 -3.52
C ALA A 198 12.81 -2.03 -3.11
N ALA A 199 11.89 -2.74 -2.46
CA ALA A 199 12.09 -4.12 -2.06
C ALA A 199 12.25 -5.07 -3.25
N GLU A 200 11.44 -4.92 -4.32
CA GLU A 200 11.55 -5.71 -5.55
C GLU A 200 12.91 -5.48 -6.23
N LYS A 201 13.35 -4.22 -6.34
CA LYS A 201 14.67 -3.85 -6.90
C LYS A 201 15.83 -4.51 -6.16
N HIS A 202 15.77 -4.53 -4.83
CA HIS A 202 16.85 -5.05 -3.97
C HIS A 202 16.68 -6.52 -3.56
N ARG A 203 15.64 -7.20 -4.05
CA ARG A 203 15.31 -8.59 -3.67
C ARG A 203 15.10 -8.76 -2.16
N ILE A 204 14.50 -7.78 -1.51
CA ILE A 204 14.25 -7.80 -0.06
C ILE A 204 12.86 -8.37 0.20
N PRO A 205 12.74 -9.48 0.93
CA PRO A 205 11.45 -10.04 1.31
C PRO A 205 10.75 -9.16 2.35
N LEU A 206 9.47 -8.88 2.10
CA LEU A 206 8.60 -8.12 2.98
C LEU A 206 7.50 -9.00 3.56
N THR A 207 7.14 -8.76 4.82
CA THR A 207 5.94 -9.32 5.43
C THR A 207 4.94 -8.20 5.71
N LEU A 208 3.81 -8.21 5.01
CA LEU A 208 2.78 -7.20 5.15
C LEU A 208 1.52 -7.79 5.79
N TYR A 209 1.16 -7.25 6.94
CA TYR A 209 -0.04 -7.60 7.67
C TYR A 209 -1.22 -6.74 7.21
N ASP A 210 -2.45 -7.25 7.40
CA ASP A 210 -3.70 -6.56 7.08
C ASP A 210 -3.94 -6.22 5.59
N ILE A 211 -3.06 -6.62 4.67
CA ILE A 211 -3.25 -6.45 3.21
C ILE A 211 -4.27 -7.45 2.66
N ASN A 212 -4.26 -8.69 3.15
CA ASN A 212 -4.97 -9.81 2.53
C ASN A 212 -6.47 -9.87 2.85
N THR A 213 -7.10 -8.72 3.11
CA THR A 213 -8.54 -8.63 3.34
C THR A 213 -9.24 -8.22 2.05
N PRO A 214 -10.46 -8.72 1.74
CA PRO A 214 -11.16 -8.34 0.51
C PRO A 214 -11.36 -6.82 0.37
N LEU A 215 -11.56 -6.12 1.49
CA LEU A 215 -11.66 -4.65 1.53
C LEU A 215 -10.38 -3.96 1.03
N VAL A 216 -9.21 -4.39 1.50
CA VAL A 216 -7.92 -3.80 1.10
C VAL A 216 -7.54 -4.24 -0.31
N LEU A 217 -7.72 -5.53 -0.64
CA LEU A 217 -7.39 -6.05 -1.97
C LEU A 217 -8.22 -5.40 -3.09
N SER A 218 -9.52 -5.16 -2.86
CA SER A 218 -10.37 -4.45 -3.83
C SER A 218 -9.89 -3.02 -4.08
N ALA A 219 -9.41 -2.33 -3.03
CA ALA A 219 -8.83 -0.98 -3.15
C ALA A 219 -7.46 -0.99 -3.85
N ILE A 220 -6.60 -1.98 -3.56
CA ILE A 220 -5.32 -2.18 -4.25
C ILE A 220 -5.53 -2.48 -5.74
N GLN A 221 -6.57 -3.25 -6.08
CA GLN A 221 -6.94 -3.48 -7.47
C GLN A 221 -7.35 -2.18 -8.18
N ALA A 222 -8.10 -1.30 -7.50
CA ALA A 222 -8.51 -0.02 -8.08
C ALA A 222 -7.35 0.93 -8.41
N VAL A 223 -6.26 0.87 -7.63
CA VAL A 223 -5.02 1.64 -7.90
C VAL A 223 -4.03 0.90 -8.81
N GLY A 224 -4.42 -0.27 -9.36
CA GLY A 224 -3.56 -1.05 -10.26
C GLY A 224 -2.39 -1.77 -9.59
N GLY A 225 -2.44 -1.96 -8.26
CA GLY A 225 -1.34 -2.55 -7.49
C GLY A 225 -1.28 -4.09 -7.50
N THR A 226 -2.36 -4.78 -7.86
CA THR A 226 -2.44 -6.25 -7.85
C THR A 226 -1.32 -6.94 -8.64
N PRO A 227 -0.96 -6.50 -9.87
CA PRO A 227 0.12 -7.12 -10.63
C PRO A 227 1.48 -7.07 -9.91
N GLN A 228 1.76 -6.04 -9.10
CA GLN A 228 3.00 -5.96 -8.35
C GLN A 228 3.00 -6.93 -7.16
N LEU A 229 1.89 -6.99 -6.41
CA LEU A 229 1.76 -7.95 -5.30
C LEU A 229 1.93 -9.39 -5.78
N ASP A 230 1.26 -9.76 -6.87
CA ASP A 230 1.33 -11.12 -7.44
C ASP A 230 2.74 -11.48 -7.88
N ARG A 231 3.42 -10.58 -8.61
CA ARG A 231 4.82 -10.80 -9.02
C ARG A 231 5.75 -10.95 -7.83
N MET A 232 5.65 -10.08 -6.83
CA MET A 232 6.52 -10.14 -5.65
C MET A 232 6.28 -11.42 -4.84
N GLN A 233 5.02 -11.84 -4.66
CA GLN A 233 4.69 -13.09 -3.98
C GLN A 233 5.22 -14.31 -4.77
N ALA A 234 5.04 -14.33 -6.11
CA ALA A 234 5.57 -15.38 -6.97
C ALA A 234 7.10 -15.48 -6.93
N ASN A 235 7.78 -14.35 -6.69
CA ASN A 235 9.23 -14.28 -6.54
C ASN A 235 9.74 -14.54 -5.10
N GLY A 236 8.84 -14.87 -4.15
CA GLY A 236 9.21 -15.08 -2.75
C GLY A 236 9.64 -13.81 -2.00
N LEU A 237 9.28 -12.63 -2.52
CA LEU A 237 9.62 -11.32 -1.94
C LEU A 237 8.49 -10.71 -1.12
N LEU A 238 7.30 -11.32 -1.10
CA LEU A 238 6.16 -10.80 -0.37
C LEU A 238 5.40 -11.92 0.34
N PHE A 239 5.21 -11.74 1.65
CA PHE A 239 4.46 -12.62 2.53
C PHE A 239 3.27 -11.86 3.10
N LEU A 240 2.07 -12.43 2.99
CA LEU A 240 0.81 -11.80 3.41
C LEU A 240 0.08 -12.66 4.47
N PRO A 241 0.48 -12.60 5.76
CA PRO A 241 -0.15 -13.41 6.81
C PRO A 241 -1.62 -13.03 7.02
N ALA A 242 -2.45 -14.03 7.35
CA ALA A 242 -3.87 -13.82 7.65
C ALA A 242 -4.13 -13.29 9.08
N ARG A 243 -3.22 -13.53 10.03
CA ARG A 243 -3.37 -13.11 11.43
C ARG A 243 -2.63 -11.80 11.67
N ARG A 244 -3.16 -10.92 12.52
CA ARG A 244 -2.45 -9.72 12.99
C ARG A 244 -1.15 -10.09 13.69
N ILE A 245 -0.19 -9.17 13.65
CA ILE A 245 1.11 -9.33 14.31
C ILE A 245 0.88 -9.58 15.81
N PRO A 246 1.51 -10.60 16.40
CA PRO A 246 1.66 -10.64 17.84
C PRO A 246 2.41 -9.37 18.29
N GLU A 247 2.08 -8.79 19.44
CA GLU A 247 2.83 -7.68 20.03
C GLU A 247 4.31 -8.08 20.20
N THR A 248 5.12 -7.82 19.19
CA THR A 248 6.54 -8.17 19.11
C THR A 248 7.33 -6.87 18.99
N SER A 249 8.53 -6.87 19.55
CA SER A 249 9.42 -5.70 19.51
C SER A 249 9.98 -5.52 18.10
N VAL A 250 9.22 -4.84 17.23
CA VAL A 250 9.69 -4.38 15.93
C VAL A 250 10.55 -3.13 16.10
N TRP A 251 11.73 -3.12 15.48
CA TRP A 251 12.62 -1.97 15.48
C TRP A 251 12.14 -0.96 14.44
N SER A 252 11.77 0.23 14.92
CA SER A 252 11.63 1.40 14.06
C SER A 252 13.02 1.94 13.74
N LEU A 253 13.37 1.96 12.45
CA LEU A 253 14.57 2.62 11.94
C LEU A 253 14.13 3.85 11.17
N ASP A 254 14.70 5.00 11.52
CA ASP A 254 14.48 6.24 10.78
C ASP A 254 15.30 6.26 9.50
N LEU A 255 14.69 6.84 8.46
CA LEU A 255 15.30 7.03 7.13
C LEU A 255 15.30 8.51 6.76
N ASN A 256 16.14 8.92 5.82
CA ASN A 256 16.12 10.22 5.16
C ASN A 256 16.45 10.06 3.67
N GLN A 257 16.70 11.18 2.99
CA GLN A 257 17.08 11.23 1.58
C GLN A 257 18.41 10.52 1.24
N ASP A 258 19.19 10.11 2.24
CA ASP A 258 20.45 9.40 2.11
C ASP A 258 20.33 7.95 2.63
N GLY A 259 19.10 7.46 2.87
CA GLY A 259 18.81 6.11 3.35
C GLY A 259 18.71 6.03 4.87
N LEU A 260 19.41 5.07 5.50
CA LEU A 260 19.41 4.92 6.96
C LEU A 260 20.11 6.10 7.61
N VAL A 261 19.50 6.71 8.63
CA VAL A 261 20.19 7.74 9.43
C VAL A 261 21.34 7.13 10.25
N LEU A 262 22.31 7.96 10.63
CA LEU A 262 23.52 7.55 11.34
C LEU A 262 23.22 6.67 12.58
N GLU A 263 22.25 7.09 13.40
CA GLU A 263 21.86 6.38 14.61
C GLU A 263 21.30 4.98 14.29
N ALA A 264 20.59 4.83 13.17
CA ALA A 264 20.07 3.53 12.74
C ALA A 264 21.21 2.60 12.28
N ARG A 265 22.21 3.15 11.57
CA ARG A 265 23.42 2.40 11.15
C ARG A 265 24.21 1.92 12.38
N GLN A 266 24.52 2.83 13.31
CA GLN A 266 25.21 2.51 14.57
C GLN A 266 24.44 1.46 15.39
N ARG A 267 23.11 1.57 15.47
CA ARG A 267 22.29 0.59 16.20
C ARG A 267 22.38 -0.81 15.60
N LEU A 268 22.37 -0.94 14.27
CA LEU A 268 22.55 -2.24 13.60
C LEU A 268 23.95 -2.81 13.84
N LEU A 269 24.99 -1.99 13.75
CA LEU A 269 26.37 -2.41 14.00
C LEU A 269 26.58 -2.83 15.45
N ASN A 270 26.06 -2.08 16.42
CA ASN A 270 26.08 -2.48 17.84
C ASN A 270 25.39 -3.83 18.07
N ALA A 271 24.27 -4.07 17.39
CA ALA A 271 23.56 -5.35 17.48
C ALA A 271 24.36 -6.52 16.89
N LEU A 272 25.15 -6.26 15.84
CA LEU A 272 26.08 -7.23 15.25
C LEU A 272 27.25 -7.50 16.21
N LEU A 273 27.88 -6.45 16.73
CA LEU A 273 29.04 -6.54 17.63
C LEU A 273 28.69 -7.28 18.93
N ALA A 274 27.47 -7.09 19.45
CA ALA A 274 26.96 -7.83 20.61
C ALA A 274 26.85 -9.36 20.40
N ARG A 275 26.94 -9.85 19.14
CA ARG A 275 26.97 -11.28 18.81
C ARG A 275 28.37 -11.86 18.69
N LEU A 276 29.42 -11.04 18.76
CA LEU A 276 30.78 -11.54 18.69
C LEU A 276 31.09 -12.40 19.93
N PRO A 277 31.82 -13.52 19.78
CA PRO A 277 32.11 -14.48 20.85
C PRO A 277 32.98 -13.91 22.00
N LEU A 278 33.35 -12.64 21.94
CA LEU A 278 34.10 -11.93 22.99
C LEU A 278 33.22 -11.53 24.19
N ALA A 279 31.89 -11.53 24.03
CA ALA A 279 30.95 -11.27 25.10
C ALA A 279 30.52 -12.59 25.78
N ASN A 280 30.84 -12.77 27.06
CA ASN A 280 30.48 -13.92 27.92
C ASN A 280 28.95 -14.10 28.16
N ALA A 281 28.09 -13.72 27.21
CA ALA A 281 26.63 -13.74 27.35
C ALA A 281 26.02 -15.09 26.92
N SER A 282 25.00 -15.52 27.65
CA SER A 282 24.28 -16.78 27.40
C SER A 282 23.57 -16.79 26.04
N SER A 283 23.79 -17.87 25.28
CA SER A 283 23.76 -17.93 23.81
C SER A 283 22.40 -18.06 23.11
N HIS A 284 21.27 -18.17 23.81
CA HIS A 284 20.01 -18.49 23.13
C HIS A 284 19.23 -17.29 22.56
N LEU A 285 19.41 -16.07 23.07
CA LEU A 285 18.70 -14.88 22.57
C LEU A 285 19.42 -14.18 21.40
N LEU A 286 20.70 -14.49 21.19
CA LEU A 286 21.54 -13.80 20.19
C LEU A 286 21.28 -14.24 18.74
N HIS A 287 20.57 -15.35 18.51
CA HIS A 287 20.32 -15.85 17.15
C HIS A 287 18.94 -15.46 16.61
N GLN A 288 18.12 -14.72 17.36
CA GLN A 288 16.82 -14.28 16.85
C GLN A 288 17.00 -13.22 15.75
N PRO A 289 16.22 -13.29 14.65
CA PRO A 289 16.23 -12.24 13.65
C PRO A 289 15.74 -10.92 14.25
N ILE A 290 16.31 -9.81 13.79
CA ILE A 290 15.81 -8.47 14.13
C ILE A 290 14.66 -8.15 13.16
N LEU A 291 13.49 -7.88 13.72
CA LEU A 291 12.33 -7.40 12.97
C LEU A 291 12.45 -5.89 12.79
N ILE A 292 12.43 -5.40 11.55
CA ILE A 292 12.49 -3.98 11.18
C ILE A 292 11.15 -3.59 10.54
N GLY A 293 10.63 -2.41 10.87
CA GLY A 293 9.42 -1.86 10.27
C GLY A 293 8.47 -1.29 11.32
N GLY A 294 7.22 -1.77 11.33
CA GLY A 294 6.19 -1.34 12.29
C GLY A 294 4.92 -0.84 11.62
N ASP A 295 4.30 0.19 12.19
CA ASP A 295 3.14 0.88 11.60
C ASP A 295 3.60 1.62 10.34
N PHE A 296 3.32 1.04 9.18
CA PHE A 296 3.83 1.52 7.90
C PHE A 296 3.57 3.01 7.70
N GLN A 297 2.38 3.49 8.08
CA GLN A 297 1.95 4.88 7.88
C GLN A 297 2.68 5.88 8.74
N ARG A 298 3.35 5.43 9.80
CA ARG A 298 4.15 6.27 10.70
C ARG A 298 5.64 6.17 10.39
N THR A 299 6.01 5.29 9.46
CA THR A 299 7.41 5.05 9.13
C THR A 299 7.77 5.76 7.82
N PRO A 300 9.04 6.16 7.63
CA PRO A 300 9.48 6.74 6.36
C PRO A 300 9.71 5.70 5.25
N TRP A 301 9.44 4.41 5.49
CA TRP A 301 9.69 3.32 4.55
C TRP A 301 8.79 3.35 3.29
N GLY A 302 7.66 4.07 3.32
CA GLY A 302 6.82 4.23 2.13
C GLY A 302 7.36 5.23 1.11
N THR A 303 8.44 5.94 1.43
CA THR A 303 9.12 6.86 0.51
C THR A 303 10.14 6.08 -0.30
N TYR A 304 9.93 5.97 -1.62
CA TYR A 304 10.75 5.13 -2.49
C TYR A 304 12.24 5.46 -2.39
N GLU A 305 12.59 6.75 -2.47
CA GLU A 305 13.98 7.21 -2.46
C GLU A 305 14.69 6.83 -1.15
N TYR A 306 13.98 6.94 -0.03
CA TYR A 306 14.53 6.63 1.28
C TYR A 306 14.72 5.12 1.45
N ALA A 307 13.70 4.33 1.09
CA ALA A 307 13.77 2.88 1.14
C ALA A 307 14.81 2.32 0.17
N ASP A 308 14.93 2.88 -1.03
CA ASP A 308 15.88 2.47 -2.07
C ASP A 308 17.34 2.63 -1.58
N PHE A 309 17.68 3.79 -1.00
CA PHE A 309 19.02 4.00 -0.47
C PHE A 309 19.29 3.18 0.79
N ALA A 310 18.32 3.06 1.70
CA ALA A 310 18.44 2.19 2.87
C ALA A 310 18.73 0.74 2.46
N PHE A 311 17.97 0.21 1.49
CA PHE A 311 18.16 -1.14 0.96
C PHE A 311 19.47 -1.31 0.18
N THR A 312 19.90 -0.28 -0.55
CA THR A 312 21.23 -0.26 -1.20
C THR A 312 22.35 -0.40 -0.17
N TRP A 313 22.28 0.37 0.93
CA TRP A 313 23.25 0.29 2.02
C TRP A 313 23.25 -1.09 2.69
N LEU A 314 22.08 -1.60 3.03
CA LEU A 314 21.92 -2.89 3.72
C LEU A 314 22.44 -4.08 2.90
N THR A 315 22.09 -4.13 1.61
CA THR A 315 22.51 -5.23 0.72
C THR A 315 23.99 -5.17 0.35
N ALA A 316 24.64 -4.02 0.51
CA ALA A 316 26.08 -3.90 0.32
C ALA A 316 26.89 -4.63 1.40
N ARG A 317 26.33 -4.93 2.58
CA ARG A 317 27.06 -5.43 3.77
C ARG A 317 26.95 -6.95 3.96
N PRO A 318 28.01 -7.75 3.71
CA PRO A 318 27.95 -9.21 3.80
C PRO A 318 27.68 -9.78 5.20
N TYR A 319 27.90 -8.97 6.25
CA TYR A 319 27.63 -9.34 7.65
C TYR A 319 26.19 -9.04 8.09
N LEU A 320 25.36 -8.51 7.20
CA LEU A 320 23.91 -8.43 7.36
C LEU A 320 23.27 -9.48 6.46
N LYS A 321 22.39 -10.31 7.03
CA LYS A 321 21.65 -11.33 6.27
C LYS A 321 20.18 -10.96 6.27
N ILE A 322 19.66 -10.70 5.08
CA ILE A 322 18.25 -10.40 4.89
C ILE A 322 17.51 -11.71 4.66
N GLU A 323 16.48 -11.98 5.46
CA GLU A 323 15.65 -13.18 5.33
C GLU A 323 14.16 -12.82 5.31
N SER A 324 13.36 -13.71 4.73
CA SER A 324 11.92 -13.67 4.92
C SER A 324 11.58 -13.93 6.37
N ALA A 325 10.55 -13.25 6.90
CA ALA A 325 10.01 -13.65 8.19
C ALA A 325 9.52 -15.09 8.10
N SER A 326 10.21 -15.99 8.80
CA SER A 326 9.80 -17.38 8.97
C SER A 326 8.60 -17.44 9.92
N VAL A 327 7.49 -16.85 9.51
CA VAL A 327 6.20 -17.15 10.13
C VAL A 327 5.86 -18.55 9.67
N GLU A 328 5.55 -19.47 10.61
CA GLU A 328 4.99 -20.79 10.33
C GLU A 328 3.77 -20.63 9.41
N THR A 329 4.04 -20.67 8.12
CA THR A 329 3.06 -20.44 7.07
C THR A 329 2.78 -21.81 6.51
N ARG A 330 1.63 -22.37 6.89
CA ARG A 330 0.85 -23.10 5.88
C ARG A 330 0.54 -22.06 4.81
N ALA A 331 1.43 -21.95 3.83
CA ALA A 331 1.26 -21.13 2.65
C ALA A 331 0.09 -21.71 1.85
N THR A 332 -1.12 -21.34 2.21
CA THR A 332 -2.22 -21.39 1.26
C THR A 332 -1.96 -20.25 0.27
N SER A 333 -2.09 -20.52 -1.03
CA SER A 333 -2.10 -19.53 -2.10
C SER A 333 -3.31 -18.60 -1.93
N ALA A 334 -3.27 -17.78 -0.89
CA ALA A 334 -4.44 -17.15 -0.30
C ALA A 334 -4.89 -15.91 -1.09
N HIS A 335 -4.04 -15.34 -1.95
CA HIS A 335 -4.39 -14.12 -2.68
C HIS A 335 -5.49 -14.38 -3.73
N THR A 336 -5.30 -15.41 -4.56
CA THR A 336 -6.34 -15.85 -5.51
C THR A 336 -7.54 -16.45 -4.76
N SER A 337 -7.32 -17.08 -3.60
CA SER A 337 -8.39 -17.70 -2.82
C SER A 337 -9.25 -16.68 -2.03
N ALA A 338 -8.68 -15.58 -1.53
CA ALA A 338 -9.38 -14.62 -0.69
C ALA A 338 -10.33 -13.73 -1.49
N LEU A 339 -9.97 -13.38 -2.74
CA LEU A 339 -10.90 -12.76 -3.69
C LEU A 339 -11.88 -13.77 -4.33
N SER A 340 -11.65 -15.08 -4.17
CA SER A 340 -12.54 -16.11 -4.73
C SER A 340 -13.70 -16.50 -3.83
N GLN A 341 -13.62 -16.21 -2.52
CA GLN A 341 -14.78 -16.38 -1.64
C GLN A 341 -15.61 -15.08 -1.67
N PRO A 342 -16.90 -15.14 -2.08
CA PRO A 342 -17.73 -13.95 -2.10
C PRO A 342 -17.95 -13.48 -0.66
N LEU A 343 -17.24 -12.42 -0.26
CA LEU A 343 -17.48 -11.77 1.02
C LEU A 343 -18.90 -11.19 0.98
N THR A 344 -19.74 -11.61 1.92
CA THR A 344 -21.08 -11.04 2.03
C THR A 344 -20.98 -9.60 2.51
N LEU A 345 -21.99 -8.81 2.16
CA LEU A 345 -22.06 -7.43 2.60
C LEU A 345 -22.05 -7.28 4.13
N LEU A 346 -22.74 -8.19 4.81
CA LEU A 346 -22.78 -8.25 6.27
C LEU A 346 -21.39 -8.49 6.88
N GLU A 347 -20.60 -9.39 6.29
CA GLU A 347 -19.24 -9.67 6.75
C GLU A 347 -18.30 -8.48 6.51
N ALA A 348 -18.41 -7.83 5.35
CA ALA A 348 -17.63 -6.63 5.04
C ALA A 348 -17.91 -5.50 6.05
N SER A 349 -19.19 -5.22 6.34
CA SER A 349 -19.57 -4.20 7.32
C SER A 349 -19.15 -4.59 8.74
N ARG A 350 -19.22 -5.88 9.11
CA ARG A 350 -18.74 -6.36 10.41
C ARG A 350 -17.22 -6.18 10.57
N GLU A 351 -16.44 -6.51 9.55
CA GLU A 351 -15.00 -6.30 9.57
C GLU A 351 -14.67 -4.81 9.70
N MET A 352 -15.32 -3.96 8.91
CA MET A 352 -15.13 -2.51 8.96
C MET A 352 -15.41 -1.95 10.36
N LEU A 353 -16.56 -2.29 10.97
CA LEU A 353 -16.89 -1.85 12.33
C LEU A 353 -15.87 -2.35 13.37
N SER A 354 -15.36 -3.58 13.22
CA SER A 354 -14.36 -4.13 14.14
C SER A 354 -12.99 -3.43 14.09
N ARG A 355 -12.71 -2.68 13.01
CA ARG A 355 -11.47 -1.92 12.80
C ARG A 355 -11.61 -0.43 13.12
N ALA A 356 -12.84 0.06 13.26
CA ALA A 356 -13.12 1.46 13.53
C ALA A 356 -12.89 1.83 15.00
N GLU A 357 -12.95 3.14 15.30
CA GLU A 357 -12.91 3.63 16.67
C GLU A 357 -14.14 3.10 17.44
N PRO A 358 -13.97 2.39 18.57
CA PRO A 358 -15.07 1.67 19.21
C PRO A 358 -16.27 2.55 19.60
N ALA A 359 -16.04 3.77 20.09
CA ALA A 359 -17.12 4.65 20.51
C ALA A 359 -17.95 5.15 19.31
N LEU A 360 -17.30 5.47 18.19
CA LEU A 360 -17.99 5.78 16.94
C LEU A 360 -18.71 4.55 16.38
N ALA A 361 -18.06 3.38 16.37
CA ALA A 361 -18.61 2.13 15.82
C ALA A 361 -19.94 1.74 16.47
N ASN A 362 -20.09 1.96 17.77
CA ASN A 362 -21.33 1.67 18.51
C ASN A 362 -22.56 2.35 17.90
N ASN A 363 -22.42 3.57 17.38
CA ASN A 363 -23.50 4.34 16.76
C ASN A 363 -24.00 3.76 15.43
N TYR A 364 -23.28 2.81 14.84
CA TYR A 364 -23.57 2.21 13.53
C TYR A 364 -23.79 0.69 13.58
N THR A 365 -23.79 0.08 14.78
CA THR A 365 -23.97 -1.38 14.95
C THR A 365 -25.31 -1.89 14.42
N TRP A 366 -26.35 -1.06 14.44
CA TRP A 366 -27.68 -1.37 13.92
C TRP A 366 -27.67 -1.76 12.42
N LEU A 367 -26.68 -1.28 11.65
CA LEU A 367 -26.51 -1.65 10.24
C LEU A 367 -26.40 -3.18 10.08
N LEU A 368 -25.72 -3.86 11.01
CA LEU A 368 -25.55 -5.31 10.95
C LEU A 368 -26.89 -6.05 11.10
N THR A 369 -27.79 -5.52 11.94
CA THR A 369 -29.13 -6.09 12.13
C THR A 369 -29.94 -5.96 10.85
N VAL A 370 -29.93 -4.78 10.22
CA VAL A 370 -30.68 -4.53 8.97
C VAL A 370 -30.14 -5.38 7.82
N LEU A 371 -28.81 -5.45 7.67
CA LEU A 371 -28.18 -6.29 6.64
C LEU A 371 -28.49 -7.79 6.85
N ALA A 372 -28.53 -8.26 8.10
CA ALA A 372 -28.90 -9.64 8.40
C ALA A 372 -30.37 -9.92 8.07
N GLN A 373 -31.28 -9.00 8.38
CA GLN A 373 -32.71 -9.11 8.04
C GLN A 373 -32.94 -9.10 6.52
N ALA A 374 -32.28 -8.18 5.80
CA ALA A 374 -32.35 -8.14 4.34
C ALA A 374 -31.83 -9.45 3.71
N SER A 375 -30.75 -10.02 4.25
CA SER A 375 -30.23 -11.32 3.81
C SER A 375 -31.24 -12.45 4.03
N GLN A 376 -31.89 -12.49 5.19
CA GLN A 376 -32.93 -13.50 5.48
C GLN A 376 -34.13 -13.36 4.55
N TRP A 377 -34.59 -12.13 4.32
CA TRP A 377 -35.66 -11.86 3.36
C TRP A 377 -35.26 -12.28 1.93
N ALA A 378 -34.03 -12.02 1.50
CA ALA A 378 -33.57 -12.40 0.15
C ALA A 378 -33.50 -13.93 -0.06
N GLU A 379 -33.40 -14.72 1.01
CA GLU A 379 -33.48 -16.19 0.96
C GLU A 379 -34.93 -16.69 0.93
N HIS A 380 -35.83 -15.99 1.62
CA HIS A 380 -37.24 -16.33 1.75
C HIS A 380 -38.12 -15.07 1.64
N PRO A 381 -38.34 -14.56 0.42
CA PRO A 381 -39.01 -13.27 0.23
C PRO A 381 -40.49 -13.39 0.59
N ILE A 382 -40.88 -12.71 1.66
CA ILE A 382 -42.25 -12.66 2.15
C ILE A 382 -42.69 -11.19 2.17
N PRO A 383 -43.75 -10.82 1.41
CA PRO A 383 -44.31 -9.49 1.46
C PRO A 383 -44.80 -9.15 2.86
N HIS A 384 -44.34 -8.02 3.39
CA HIS A 384 -44.80 -7.48 4.66
C HIS A 384 -44.49 -5.99 4.75
N SER A 385 -45.23 -5.30 5.62
CA SER A 385 -45.02 -3.90 5.90
C SER A 385 -45.19 -3.65 7.39
N GLU A 386 -44.20 -3.04 8.03
CA GLU A 386 -44.23 -2.76 9.46
C GLU A 386 -43.50 -1.44 9.76
N CYS A 387 -43.86 -0.76 10.84
CA CYS A 387 -43.06 0.35 11.34
C CYS A 387 -42.99 0.31 12.86
N THR A 388 -41.78 0.07 13.36
CA THR A 388 -41.43 0.11 14.78
C THR A 388 -40.40 1.21 14.97
N ASP A 389 -39.12 0.85 15.15
CA ASP A 389 -38.00 1.79 15.18
C ASP A 389 -37.58 2.20 13.76
N LEU A 390 -37.60 1.24 12.83
CA LEU A 390 -37.48 1.44 11.39
C LEU A 390 -38.80 1.03 10.74
N CYS A 391 -39.12 1.64 9.60
CA CYS A 391 -40.23 1.18 8.76
C CYS A 391 -39.70 0.29 7.64
N ILE A 392 -40.37 -0.84 7.38
CA ILE A 392 -40.03 -1.78 6.32
C ILE A 392 -41.20 -1.87 5.35
N LEU A 393 -40.91 -1.84 4.05
CA LEU A 393 -41.80 -2.29 3.00
C LEU A 393 -41.10 -3.43 2.24
N ALA A 394 -41.76 -4.57 2.12
CA ALA A 394 -41.24 -5.74 1.41
C ALA A 394 -42.28 -6.34 0.46
N SER A 395 -41.82 -6.78 -0.71
CA SER A 395 -42.56 -7.62 -1.66
C SER A 395 -41.87 -8.99 -1.80
N ASP A 396 -42.23 -9.73 -2.85
CA ASP A 396 -41.56 -10.95 -3.29
C ASP A 396 -40.21 -10.68 -3.98
N THR A 397 -39.96 -9.42 -4.35
CA THR A 397 -38.86 -8.99 -5.23
C THR A 397 -38.05 -7.84 -4.66
N LEU A 398 -38.62 -7.03 -3.76
CA LEU A 398 -38.00 -5.83 -3.19
C LEU A 398 -38.08 -5.79 -1.66
N TYR A 399 -37.05 -5.23 -1.05
CA TYR A 399 -37.00 -4.95 0.38
C TYR A 399 -36.45 -3.56 0.62
N ALA A 400 -37.26 -2.69 1.21
CA ALA A 400 -36.94 -1.30 1.46
C ALA A 400 -37.04 -0.99 2.96
N VAL A 401 -36.02 -0.33 3.48
CA VAL A 401 -35.93 0.06 4.90
C VAL A 401 -35.87 1.58 4.99
N PHE A 402 -36.70 2.14 5.84
CA PHE A 402 -36.86 3.58 6.03
C PHE A 402 -36.63 3.94 7.49
N ASP A 403 -36.05 5.12 7.72
CA ASP A 403 -35.87 5.68 9.05
C ASP A 403 -36.85 6.84 9.25
N PRO A 404 -37.75 6.76 10.26
CA PRO A 404 -38.61 7.88 10.65
C PRO A 404 -37.82 9.16 10.98
N GLN A 405 -36.56 9.05 11.42
CA GLN A 405 -35.64 10.18 11.47
C GLN A 405 -35.19 10.54 10.06
N GLY A 406 -35.65 11.67 9.55
CA GLY A 406 -35.45 12.16 8.20
C GLY A 406 -36.50 11.68 7.21
N GLY A 407 -37.41 10.74 7.59
CA GLY A 407 -38.38 10.14 6.68
C GLY A 407 -37.70 9.57 5.42
N ARG A 408 -36.51 9.00 5.59
CA ARG A 408 -35.54 8.70 4.52
C ARG A 408 -35.54 7.23 4.16
N LEU A 409 -35.19 6.91 2.92
CA LEU A 409 -34.95 5.55 2.48
C LEU A 409 -33.50 5.18 2.80
N VAL A 410 -33.26 4.30 3.75
CA VAL A 410 -31.91 3.90 4.18
C VAL A 410 -31.35 2.82 3.26
N PHE A 411 -32.16 1.80 2.98
CA PHE A 411 -31.77 0.66 2.15
C PHE A 411 -32.84 0.32 1.13
N LEU A 412 -32.41 -0.11 -0.05
CA LEU A 412 -33.25 -0.75 -1.05
C LEU A 412 -32.52 -1.96 -1.62
N PHE A 413 -33.16 -3.12 -1.60
CA PHE A 413 -32.67 -4.36 -2.19
C PHE A 413 -33.66 -4.88 -3.24
N ALA A 414 -33.13 -5.50 -4.29
CA ALA A 414 -33.85 -6.27 -5.28
C ALA A 414 -33.31 -7.69 -5.29
N GLY A 415 -34.05 -8.62 -4.69
CA GLY A 415 -33.53 -9.95 -4.34
C GLY A 415 -32.26 -9.84 -3.48
N ARG A 416 -31.14 -10.37 -3.98
CA ARG A 416 -29.84 -10.32 -3.28
C ARG A 416 -29.04 -9.05 -3.56
N GLU A 417 -29.49 -8.25 -4.52
CA GLU A 417 -28.74 -7.09 -4.99
C GLU A 417 -29.14 -5.84 -4.20
N GLN A 418 -28.17 -5.21 -3.55
CA GLN A 418 -28.39 -3.89 -2.96
C GLN A 418 -28.41 -2.83 -4.07
N VAL A 419 -29.26 -1.82 -3.91
CA VAL A 419 -29.40 -0.69 -4.82
C VAL A 419 -29.08 0.63 -4.12
N ILE A 420 -29.59 0.82 -2.90
CA ILE A 420 -29.36 2.00 -2.07
C ILE A 420 -28.82 1.56 -0.72
N GLY A 421 -27.86 2.33 -0.20
CA GLY A 421 -27.27 2.09 1.11
C GLY A 421 -26.55 3.30 1.68
N PRO A 422 -26.40 3.38 3.00
CA PRO A 422 -25.69 4.48 3.64
C PRO A 422 -24.18 4.36 3.41
N THR A 423 -23.46 5.48 3.40
CA THR A 423 -21.98 5.49 3.34
C THR A 423 -21.35 4.75 4.52
N ALA A 424 -22.01 4.80 5.68
CA ALA A 424 -21.56 4.17 6.92
C ALA A 424 -21.44 2.65 6.82
N GLN A 425 -22.09 2.02 5.83
CA GLN A 425 -21.95 0.60 5.54
C GLN A 425 -20.54 0.23 5.04
N PHE A 426 -19.89 1.15 4.34
CA PHE A 426 -18.59 0.96 3.70
C PHE A 426 -17.44 1.48 4.55
N PHE A 427 -17.69 2.57 5.27
CA PHE A 427 -16.71 3.20 6.14
C PHE A 427 -17.36 4.17 7.11
N ILE A 428 -16.91 4.17 8.37
CA ILE A 428 -17.29 5.16 9.37
C ILE A 428 -16.09 6.02 9.76
N GLY A 429 -16.34 7.29 10.08
CA GLY A 429 -15.28 8.27 10.32
C GLY A 429 -14.79 8.91 9.02
N LEU A 430 -15.72 9.26 8.11
CA LEU A 430 -15.43 9.99 6.88
C LEU A 430 -15.03 11.44 7.17
N SER A 431 -15.61 12.07 8.21
CA SER A 431 -15.20 13.40 8.64
C SER A 431 -13.95 13.35 9.53
N ASP A 432 -13.33 14.53 9.75
CA ASP A 432 -12.30 14.67 10.78
C ASP A 432 -12.85 14.29 12.16
N ARG A 433 -12.02 13.63 12.98
CA ARG A 433 -12.40 13.17 14.32
C ARG A 433 -12.87 14.31 15.23
N SER A 434 -12.36 15.52 15.05
CA SER A 434 -12.77 16.71 15.82
C SER A 434 -14.20 17.17 15.51
N GLN A 435 -14.76 16.74 14.38
CA GLN A 435 -16.14 17.06 13.98
C GLN A 435 -17.15 16.03 14.49
N TRP A 436 -16.68 14.91 15.06
CA TRP A 436 -17.57 13.87 15.54
C TRP A 436 -18.31 14.30 16.81
N ASP A 437 -19.60 14.00 16.85
CA ASP A 437 -20.45 14.20 18.02
C ASP A 437 -21.12 12.87 18.37
N LEU A 438 -20.41 12.07 19.19
CA LEU A 438 -20.82 10.72 19.53
C LEU A 438 -22.20 10.66 20.23
N SER A 439 -22.69 11.78 20.78
CA SER A 439 -24.00 11.87 21.43
C SER A 439 -25.18 11.86 20.46
N LYS A 440 -24.93 12.14 19.16
CA LYS A 440 -25.98 12.25 18.14
C LYS A 440 -26.32 10.93 17.44
N GLY A 441 -25.86 9.79 17.97
CA GLY A 441 -26.16 8.47 17.42
C GLY A 441 -25.76 8.37 15.94
N GLN A 442 -26.71 8.08 15.06
CA GLN A 442 -26.48 7.96 13.61
C GLN A 442 -25.92 9.24 12.95
N ALA A 443 -26.10 10.41 13.56
CA ALA A 443 -25.58 11.69 13.09
C ALA A 443 -24.21 12.03 13.69
N ALA A 444 -23.52 11.06 14.31
CA ALA A 444 -22.26 11.30 15.01
C ALA A 444 -21.12 11.69 14.08
N ASP A 445 -21.13 11.24 12.83
CA ASP A 445 -20.18 11.66 11.79
C ASP A 445 -20.94 12.47 10.74
N PRO A 446 -20.74 13.80 10.67
CA PRO A 446 -21.51 14.67 9.79
C PRO A 446 -21.24 14.45 8.30
N ALA A 447 -20.17 13.74 7.92
CA ALA A 447 -19.90 13.41 6.52
C ALA A 447 -20.65 12.16 6.04
N GLN A 448 -21.39 11.47 6.91
CA GLN A 448 -22.15 10.28 6.53
C GLN A 448 -23.44 10.63 5.80
N ILE A 449 -23.67 9.95 4.67
CA ILE A 449 -24.94 9.94 3.97
C ILE A 449 -25.71 8.71 4.46
N MET A 450 -26.72 8.93 5.30
CA MET A 450 -27.46 7.86 6.00
C MET A 450 -28.67 7.30 5.23
N GLY A 451 -28.85 7.70 3.97
CA GLY A 451 -29.94 7.25 3.11
C GLY A 451 -30.30 8.27 2.03
N ALA A 452 -31.30 7.93 1.22
CA ALA A 452 -31.89 8.80 0.22
C ALA A 452 -33.03 9.65 0.80
N PHE A 453 -33.26 10.82 0.22
CA PHE A 453 -34.43 11.67 0.49
C PHE A 453 -34.47 12.35 1.87
N SER A 454 -33.32 12.46 2.55
CA SER A 454 -33.18 13.31 3.75
C SER A 454 -33.48 14.78 3.42
N ASP A 455 -34.05 15.51 4.36
CA ASP A 455 -34.25 16.96 4.20
C ASP A 455 -32.90 17.70 4.20
N PRO A 456 -32.72 18.70 3.32
CA PRO A 456 -31.44 19.39 3.17
C PRO A 456 -31.10 20.27 4.37
N ASP A 457 -32.12 20.75 5.09
CA ASP A 457 -31.96 21.60 6.27
C ASP A 457 -31.82 20.82 7.59
N ASP A 458 -32.31 19.58 7.64
CA ASP A 458 -32.15 18.68 8.78
C ASP A 458 -32.32 17.22 8.35
N ALA A 459 -31.21 16.52 8.14
CA ALA A 459 -31.20 15.15 7.63
C ALA A 459 -31.85 14.11 8.59
N PHE A 460 -32.09 14.49 9.85
CA PHE A 460 -32.63 13.63 10.91
C PHE A 460 -33.97 14.14 11.47
N ARG A 461 -34.62 15.09 10.79
CA ARG A 461 -35.93 15.64 11.17
C ARG A 461 -36.93 14.52 11.50
N PRO A 462 -37.60 14.52 12.65
CA PRO A 462 -38.53 13.45 12.99
C PRO A 462 -39.80 13.50 12.13
N TYR A 463 -40.21 12.34 11.62
CA TYR A 463 -41.49 12.14 10.92
C TYR A 463 -42.35 11.11 11.65
N GLN A 464 -43.67 11.27 11.56
CA GLN A 464 -44.64 10.24 11.91
C GLN A 464 -44.94 9.38 10.70
N ALA A 465 -44.92 8.06 10.87
CA ALA A 465 -45.18 7.09 9.81
C ALA A 465 -46.63 6.61 9.80
N ALA A 466 -47.21 6.45 8.61
CA ALA A 466 -48.43 5.72 8.39
C ALA A 466 -48.22 4.74 7.23
N ILE A 467 -48.46 3.45 7.48
CA ILE A 467 -48.33 2.39 6.47
C ILE A 467 -49.72 1.92 6.06
N THR A 468 -49.91 1.73 4.76
CA THR A 468 -51.12 1.11 4.19
C THR A 468 -50.68 0.23 3.02
N GLU A 469 -50.81 -1.08 3.19
CA GLU A 469 -50.37 -2.09 2.20
C GLU A 469 -48.91 -1.88 1.77
N ASN A 470 -48.67 -1.50 0.51
CA ASN A 470 -47.35 -1.26 -0.08
C ASN A 470 -46.94 0.22 -0.11
N THR A 471 -47.67 1.08 0.62
CA THR A 471 -47.44 2.52 0.66
C THR A 471 -47.09 2.96 2.08
N LEU A 472 -45.99 3.69 2.23
CA LEU A 472 -45.54 4.33 3.45
C LEU A 472 -45.62 5.84 3.28
N ARG A 473 -46.27 6.52 4.22
CA ARG A 473 -46.36 7.98 4.27
C ARG A 473 -45.68 8.48 5.53
N PHE A 474 -44.85 9.50 5.38
CA PHE A 474 -44.23 10.22 6.48
C PHE A 474 -44.75 11.65 6.52
N PHE A 475 -45.11 12.13 7.71
CA PHE A 475 -45.57 13.49 7.96
C PHE A 475 -44.75 14.15 9.05
N SER A 476 -44.23 15.35 8.78
CA SER A 476 -43.53 16.15 9.78
C SER A 476 -44.47 17.18 10.41
N THR A 477 -44.07 17.72 11.55
CA THR A 477 -44.85 18.74 12.29
C THR A 477 -44.92 20.09 11.56
N ASP A 478 -44.00 20.38 10.65
CA ASP A 478 -43.98 21.57 9.79
C ASP A 478 -44.76 21.38 8.47
N GLY A 479 -45.45 20.24 8.31
CA GLY A 479 -46.37 19.99 7.19
C GLY A 479 -45.72 19.42 5.93
N ARG A 480 -44.46 18.97 5.99
CA ARG A 480 -43.85 18.21 4.89
C ARG A 480 -44.38 16.79 4.88
N GLU A 481 -44.52 16.25 3.68
CA GLU A 481 -44.97 14.89 3.45
C GLU A 481 -44.04 14.18 2.46
N LYS A 482 -43.70 12.92 2.77
CA LYS A 482 -43.00 12.00 1.87
C LYS A 482 -43.81 10.73 1.73
N THR A 483 -44.11 10.32 0.50
CA THR A 483 -44.84 9.10 0.21
C THR A 483 -43.97 8.16 -0.61
N TYR A 484 -43.86 6.91 -0.16
CA TYR A 484 -43.10 5.84 -0.78
C TYR A 484 -44.03 4.69 -1.15
N ARG A 485 -43.90 4.17 -2.37
CA ARG A 485 -44.68 3.02 -2.84
C ARG A 485 -43.81 2.03 -3.57
N LEU A 486 -43.82 0.77 -3.13
CA LEU A 486 -43.20 -0.31 -3.89
C LEU A 486 -44.01 -0.60 -5.16
N THR A 487 -43.29 -0.78 -6.25
CA THR A 487 -43.79 -1.24 -7.55
C THR A 487 -43.24 -2.63 -7.84
N GLU A 488 -43.63 -3.25 -8.95
CA GLU A 488 -43.12 -4.57 -9.36
C GLU A 488 -41.58 -4.60 -9.48
N ASN A 489 -41.00 -3.51 -10.02
CA ASN A 489 -39.57 -3.45 -10.36
C ASN A 489 -38.85 -2.27 -9.71
N GLY A 490 -39.34 -1.75 -8.57
CA GLY A 490 -38.63 -0.71 -7.82
C GLY A 490 -39.51 0.16 -6.95
N LEU A 491 -39.13 1.42 -6.75
CA LEU A 491 -39.74 2.32 -5.77
C LEU A 491 -40.19 3.64 -6.43
N GLN A 492 -41.40 4.08 -6.13
CA GLN A 492 -41.85 5.45 -6.41
C GLN A 492 -41.80 6.29 -5.14
N ALA A 493 -41.33 7.52 -5.27
CA ALA A 493 -41.29 8.50 -4.18
C ALA A 493 -41.96 9.80 -4.63
N ALA A 494 -42.77 10.40 -3.75
CA ALA A 494 -43.42 11.68 -3.95
C ALA A 494 -43.24 12.58 -2.72
N PHE A 495 -43.07 13.87 -2.94
CA PHE A 495 -42.72 14.85 -1.93
C PHE A 495 -43.64 16.07 -2.01
N SER A 496 -44.10 16.54 -0.85
CA SER A 496 -44.85 17.80 -0.73
C SER A 496 -44.32 18.60 0.46
N PRO A 497 -43.68 19.78 0.25
CA PRO A 497 -43.34 20.38 -1.05
C PRO A 497 -42.27 19.58 -1.83
N SER A 498 -41.85 20.09 -2.99
CA SER A 498 -40.72 19.51 -3.73
C SER A 498 -39.47 19.45 -2.87
N LEU A 499 -38.68 18.39 -3.03
CA LEU A 499 -37.52 18.08 -2.20
C LEU A 499 -36.22 18.26 -2.99
N GLU A 500 -35.27 18.96 -2.40
CA GLU A 500 -33.86 18.91 -2.80
C GLU A 500 -33.14 17.92 -1.89
N SER A 501 -32.56 16.86 -2.46
CA SER A 501 -31.91 15.81 -1.67
C SER A 501 -30.94 15.01 -2.52
N GLN A 502 -30.42 13.94 -1.94
CA GLN A 502 -29.45 13.03 -2.52
C GLN A 502 -29.92 11.58 -2.49
N ILE A 503 -29.36 10.74 -3.36
CA ILE A 503 -29.60 9.29 -3.43
C ILE A 503 -28.25 8.58 -3.45
N PRO A 504 -27.83 7.90 -2.37
CA PRO A 504 -26.60 7.11 -2.36
C PRO A 504 -26.85 5.74 -3.01
N LEU A 505 -26.48 5.61 -4.28
CA LEU A 505 -26.51 4.36 -5.02
C LEU A 505 -25.35 3.46 -4.58
N ALA A 506 -25.72 2.32 -4.02
CA ALA A 506 -24.87 1.22 -3.61
C ALA A 506 -25.24 -0.02 -4.42
N LEU A 507 -25.12 0.06 -5.76
CA LEU A 507 -25.54 -1.03 -6.65
C LEU A 507 -24.58 -2.23 -6.52
N ALA A 508 -25.12 -3.38 -6.10
CA ALA A 508 -24.44 -4.66 -5.89
C ALA A 508 -22.99 -4.51 -5.37
N PRO A 509 -22.79 -3.92 -4.19
CA PRO A 509 -21.48 -3.52 -3.70
C PRO A 509 -20.51 -4.68 -3.56
N GLN A 510 -21.00 -5.90 -3.35
CA GLN A 510 -20.21 -7.13 -3.32
C GLN A 510 -19.43 -7.38 -4.63
N THR A 511 -19.87 -6.79 -5.75
CA THR A 511 -19.14 -6.83 -7.03
C THR A 511 -17.72 -6.29 -6.87
N ARG A 512 -17.48 -5.35 -5.94
CA ARG A 512 -16.14 -4.81 -5.68
C ARG A 512 -15.11 -5.85 -5.24
N PHE A 513 -15.54 -7.02 -4.78
CA PHE A 513 -14.66 -8.10 -4.33
C PHE A 513 -14.35 -9.11 -5.44
N GLN A 514 -14.87 -8.88 -6.65
CA GLN A 514 -14.62 -9.72 -7.81
C GLN A 514 -13.42 -9.20 -8.62
N PRO A 515 -12.75 -10.06 -9.40
CA PRO A 515 -11.73 -9.62 -10.33
C PRO A 515 -12.26 -8.57 -11.33
N ALA A 516 -11.42 -7.58 -11.64
CA ALA A 516 -11.70 -6.49 -12.58
C ALA A 516 -12.98 -5.70 -12.25
N TRP A 517 -13.36 -5.62 -10.97
CA TRP A 517 -14.63 -5.02 -10.57
C TRP A 517 -14.81 -3.57 -11.03
N THR A 518 -13.72 -2.80 -11.10
CA THR A 518 -13.75 -1.38 -11.53
C THR A 518 -14.23 -1.22 -12.96
N GLU A 519 -14.00 -2.20 -13.83
CA GLU A 519 -14.40 -2.20 -15.24
C GLU A 519 -15.87 -2.61 -15.43
N LYS A 520 -16.50 -3.19 -14.39
CA LYS A 520 -17.88 -3.69 -14.49
C LYS A 520 -18.93 -2.60 -14.35
N TYR A 521 -18.63 -1.53 -13.64
CA TYR A 521 -19.60 -0.45 -13.38
C TYR A 521 -19.64 0.53 -14.56
N GLN A 522 -20.85 0.85 -15.02
CA GLN A 522 -21.05 1.83 -16.08
C GLN A 522 -22.15 2.82 -15.67
N LEU A 523 -21.86 4.11 -15.84
CA LEU A 523 -22.75 5.21 -15.47
C LEU A 523 -23.15 6.01 -16.71
N GLN A 524 -24.45 6.20 -16.89
CA GLN A 524 -25.04 7.05 -17.93
C GLN A 524 -25.86 8.15 -17.28
N ARG A 525 -25.69 9.39 -17.76
CA ARG A 525 -26.33 10.59 -17.22
C ARG A 525 -27.18 11.24 -18.31
N GLN A 526 -28.42 11.57 -17.98
CA GLN A 526 -29.34 12.37 -18.79
C GLN A 526 -29.91 13.51 -17.92
N ALA A 527 -30.63 14.46 -18.52
CA ALA A 527 -31.14 15.63 -17.79
C ALA A 527 -32.14 15.27 -16.68
N ASP A 528 -32.96 14.25 -16.91
CA ASP A 528 -34.05 13.78 -16.05
C ASP A 528 -33.86 12.33 -15.58
N SER A 529 -32.73 11.70 -15.94
CA SER A 529 -32.46 10.31 -15.55
C SER A 529 -30.99 9.99 -15.31
N VAL A 530 -30.77 9.05 -14.40
CA VAL A 530 -29.45 8.47 -14.10
C VAL A 530 -29.57 6.96 -14.18
N ARG A 531 -28.68 6.33 -14.94
CA ARG A 531 -28.60 4.88 -15.07
C ARG A 531 -27.22 4.39 -14.62
N LEU A 532 -27.20 3.52 -13.63
CA LEU A 532 -26.00 2.82 -13.16
C LEU A 532 -26.22 1.33 -13.41
N GLN A 533 -25.28 0.69 -14.09
CA GLN A 533 -25.35 -0.73 -14.44
C GLN A 533 -24.05 -1.44 -14.11
N ILE A 534 -24.14 -2.74 -13.83
CA ILE A 534 -23.02 -3.65 -13.72
C ILE A 534 -23.04 -4.57 -14.93
N LEU A 535 -21.91 -4.68 -15.63
CA LEU A 535 -21.77 -5.58 -16.77
C LEU A 535 -22.11 -7.02 -16.36
N ASP A 536 -23.04 -7.64 -17.07
CA ASP A 536 -23.60 -8.98 -16.77
C ASP A 536 -24.25 -9.09 -15.38
N GLY A 537 -24.74 -7.97 -14.82
CA GLY A 537 -25.37 -7.91 -13.51
C GLY A 537 -26.53 -6.90 -13.47
N PRO A 538 -26.90 -6.43 -12.26
CA PRO A 538 -28.09 -5.60 -12.11
C PRO A 538 -27.87 -4.19 -12.66
N GLU A 539 -29.00 -3.55 -12.96
CA GLU A 539 -29.10 -2.17 -13.40
C GLU A 539 -30.12 -1.42 -12.56
N VAL A 540 -29.82 -0.16 -12.27
CA VAL A 540 -30.78 0.79 -11.70
C VAL A 540 -30.91 2.01 -12.61
N THR A 541 -32.16 2.40 -12.87
CA THR A 541 -32.51 3.65 -13.55
C THR A 541 -33.35 4.52 -12.62
N ILE A 542 -32.88 5.72 -12.32
CA ILE A 542 -33.63 6.74 -11.60
C ILE A 542 -34.21 7.70 -12.64
N LYS A 543 -35.53 7.90 -12.63
CA LYS A 543 -36.23 8.92 -13.42
C LYS A 543 -36.79 9.97 -12.48
N ILE A 544 -36.48 11.23 -12.74
CA ILE A 544 -36.76 12.35 -11.84
C ILE A 544 -37.72 13.31 -12.56
N ASN A 545 -38.87 13.57 -11.94
CA ASN A 545 -39.80 14.61 -12.41
C ASN A 545 -39.37 15.95 -11.81
N GLY A 546 -38.30 16.51 -12.38
CA GLY A 546 -37.57 17.65 -11.86
C GLY A 546 -36.21 17.75 -12.52
N GLU A 547 -35.16 17.99 -11.72
CA GLU A 547 -33.80 18.19 -12.21
C GLU A 547 -32.80 17.29 -11.49
N VAL A 548 -31.90 16.66 -12.25
CA VAL A 548 -30.65 16.08 -11.74
C VAL A 548 -29.63 17.20 -11.61
N ARG A 549 -29.27 17.57 -10.37
CA ARG A 549 -28.35 18.69 -10.09
C ARG A 549 -26.89 18.27 -10.22
N ALA A 550 -26.55 17.09 -9.71
CA ALA A 550 -25.21 16.54 -9.80
C ALA A 550 -25.24 15.01 -9.70
N VAL A 551 -24.22 14.37 -10.27
CA VAL A 551 -23.99 12.93 -10.12
C VAL A 551 -22.52 12.75 -9.80
N ASN A 552 -22.22 12.48 -8.54
CA ASN A 552 -20.87 12.28 -8.04
C ASN A 552 -20.60 10.77 -7.93
N SER A 553 -19.55 10.27 -8.57
CA SER A 553 -19.30 8.83 -8.61
C SER A 553 -17.84 8.50 -8.37
N PHE A 554 -17.57 7.40 -7.67
CA PHE A 554 -16.21 6.85 -7.54
C PHE A 554 -15.54 6.61 -8.90
N LEU A 555 -16.34 6.38 -9.96
CA LEU A 555 -15.87 6.18 -11.33
C LEU A 555 -15.06 7.37 -11.87
N GLU A 556 -15.31 8.57 -11.37
CA GLU A 556 -14.59 9.80 -11.77
C GLU A 556 -13.10 9.73 -11.39
N ALA A 557 -12.77 8.97 -10.34
CA ALA A 557 -11.40 8.83 -9.87
C ALA A 557 -10.60 7.77 -10.65
N LEU A 558 -11.26 6.76 -11.24
CA LEU A 558 -10.58 5.58 -11.81
C LEU A 558 -9.47 5.91 -12.82
N PRO A 559 -9.62 6.89 -13.74
CA PRO A 559 -8.55 7.23 -14.68
C PRO A 559 -7.25 7.74 -14.02
N PHE A 560 -7.33 8.19 -12.77
CA PHE A 560 -6.21 8.78 -12.03
C PHE A 560 -5.55 7.80 -11.06
N LEU A 561 -6.29 6.81 -10.55
CA LEU A 561 -5.83 5.96 -9.45
C LEU A 561 -4.59 5.12 -9.76
N THR A 562 -4.32 4.83 -11.04
CA THR A 562 -3.13 4.08 -11.48
C THR A 562 -1.91 4.98 -11.69
N LEU A 563 -2.06 6.30 -11.56
CA LEU A 563 -0.98 7.26 -11.68
C LEU A 563 -0.45 7.64 -10.29
N PRO A 564 0.76 8.18 -10.20
CA PRO A 564 1.21 8.99 -9.06
C PRO A 564 0.18 10.03 -8.60
N GLU A 565 -0.11 10.17 -7.28
CA GLU A 565 -0.93 11.28 -6.78
C GLU A 565 -0.32 12.63 -7.18
N ASN A 566 -1.13 13.47 -7.82
CA ASN A 566 -0.80 14.84 -8.14
C ASN A 566 -1.64 15.79 -7.28
N PRO A 567 -1.04 16.49 -6.30
CA PRO A 567 -1.77 17.35 -5.37
C PRO A 567 -2.35 18.61 -6.04
N ASN A 568 -1.98 18.90 -7.29
CA ASN A 568 -2.46 20.06 -8.04
C ASN A 568 -3.73 19.76 -8.86
N ILE A 569 -4.24 18.52 -8.84
CA ILE A 569 -5.49 18.16 -9.51
C ILE A 569 -6.65 18.54 -8.61
N GLU A 570 -7.62 19.27 -9.16
CA GLU A 570 -8.90 19.50 -8.51
C GLU A 570 -9.67 18.17 -8.44
N LEU A 571 -9.94 17.72 -7.23
CA LEU A 571 -10.62 16.44 -6.99
C LEU A 571 -12.12 16.65 -6.99
N SER A 572 -12.83 15.88 -7.84
CA SER A 572 -14.29 15.86 -7.81
C SER A 572 -14.81 15.23 -6.51
N PRO A 573 -16.06 15.50 -6.11
CA PRO A 573 -16.64 14.88 -4.90
C PRO A 573 -16.63 13.34 -4.93
N GLY A 574 -16.65 12.74 -6.14
CA GLY A 574 -16.56 11.29 -6.33
C GLY A 574 -15.29 10.64 -5.73
N PHE A 575 -14.19 11.39 -5.59
CA PHE A 575 -12.97 10.91 -4.94
C PHE A 575 -13.14 10.61 -3.45
N PHE A 576 -14.12 11.24 -2.81
CA PHE A 576 -14.37 11.17 -1.37
C PHE A 576 -15.51 10.20 -1.02
N LEU A 577 -16.20 9.65 -2.01
CA LEU A 577 -17.21 8.62 -1.80
C LEU A 577 -16.55 7.26 -1.55
N PRO A 578 -17.03 6.47 -0.58
CA PRO A 578 -16.59 5.09 -0.43
C PRO A 578 -16.79 4.26 -1.71
N PHE A 579 -15.89 3.36 -2.04
CA PHE A 579 -16.10 2.40 -3.13
C PHE A 579 -17.27 1.45 -2.81
N PRO A 580 -18.20 1.18 -3.75
CA PRO A 580 -18.34 1.70 -5.11
C PRO A 580 -19.52 2.71 -5.25
N LEU A 581 -19.65 3.66 -4.32
CA LEU A 581 -20.81 4.54 -4.25
C LEU A 581 -20.88 5.57 -5.37
N THR A 582 -22.11 5.85 -5.78
CA THR A 582 -22.49 7.00 -6.60
C THR A 582 -23.59 7.76 -5.87
N VAL A 583 -23.48 9.09 -5.79
CA VAL A 583 -24.49 9.96 -5.18
C VAL A 583 -25.15 10.79 -6.26
N VAL A 584 -26.47 10.75 -6.32
CA VAL A 584 -27.28 11.55 -7.24
C VAL A 584 -27.96 12.67 -6.45
N ASP A 585 -27.59 13.91 -6.72
CA ASP A 585 -28.22 15.10 -6.17
C ASP A 585 -29.36 15.55 -7.10
N PHE A 586 -30.54 15.83 -6.55
CA PHE A 586 -31.73 16.14 -7.35
C PHE A 586 -32.62 17.19 -6.69
N SER A 587 -33.54 17.75 -7.48
CA SER A 587 -34.68 18.54 -7.01
C SER A 587 -35.95 18.07 -7.70
N ALA A 588 -36.94 17.57 -6.96
CA ALA A 588 -38.19 17.06 -7.55
C ALA A 588 -39.36 16.97 -6.58
N SER A 589 -40.57 16.95 -7.13
CA SER A 589 -41.80 16.58 -6.41
C SER A 589 -42.10 15.08 -6.50
N GLN A 590 -41.54 14.38 -7.48
CA GLN A 590 -41.73 12.95 -7.67
C GLN A 590 -40.53 12.33 -8.41
N LEU A 591 -40.22 11.08 -8.09
CA LEU A 591 -39.26 10.27 -8.84
C LEU A 591 -39.61 8.78 -8.78
N SER A 592 -39.00 8.01 -9.69
CA SER A 592 -39.06 6.55 -9.68
C SER A 592 -37.67 5.95 -9.80
N ILE A 593 -37.38 4.96 -8.97
CA ILE A 593 -36.21 4.09 -9.04
C ILE A 593 -36.68 2.77 -9.63
N GLN A 594 -36.16 2.41 -10.80
CA GLN A 594 -36.43 1.15 -11.51
C GLN A 594 -35.20 0.26 -11.42
N VAL A 595 -35.37 -1.00 -11.05
CA VAL A 595 -34.31 -1.99 -10.88
C VAL A 595 -34.55 -3.13 -11.86
N HIS A 596 -33.51 -3.48 -12.61
CA HIS A 596 -33.47 -4.63 -13.50
C HIS A 596 -32.42 -5.59 -12.92
N PRO A 597 -32.84 -6.68 -12.27
CA PRO A 597 -31.93 -7.59 -11.57
C PRO A 597 -30.98 -8.36 -12.49
#